data_AF-A0A1B7N332-F1
#
_entry.id   AF-A0A1B7N332-F1
#
_cell.length_a   1.000
_cell.length_b   1.000
_cell.length_c   1.000
_cell.angle_alpha   90.00
_cell.angle_beta   90.00
_cell.angle_gamma   90.00
#
_symmetry.space_group_name_H-M   'P 1'
#
loop_
_entity.id
_entity.type
_entity.pdbx_description
1 polymer ?
#
loop_
_entity_poly.entity_id
_entity_poly.type
_entity_poly.pdbx_seq_one_letter_code
_entity_poly.pdbx_strand_id
1 'polypeptide(L)'
;MKFIALITMIVSVAVMAGADDTQILGRHCAQANGQECGHLASHNNGKQFVYWCGSKNTIDDYSDCNCYYCCVDSTPAQYAYCNETTRVQQPKMLLVVGGRMYGAQLKLR
;
A
#
# COMPACT_ATOMS: atom_id res chain seq x y z
N MET A 1 44.43 53.27 3.93
CA MET A 1 43.05 53.13 3.42
C MET A 1 42.67 51.65 3.52
N LYS A 2 41.63 51.29 4.27
CA LYS A 2 41.16 49.90 4.42
C LYS A 2 39.68 49.87 4.00
N PHE A 3 39.40 49.18 2.90
CA PHE A 3 38.05 48.88 2.45
C PHE A 3 37.66 47.50 3.00
N ILE A 4 36.62 47.47 3.83
CA ILE A 4 35.99 46.22 4.28
C ILE A 4 34.72 46.08 3.44
N ALA A 5 34.78 45.26 2.40
CA ALA A 5 33.62 44.92 1.59
C ALA A 5 32.91 43.71 2.21
N LEU A 6 31.79 43.96 2.87
CA LEU A 6 30.86 42.92 3.36
C LEU A 6 30.04 42.42 2.18
N ILE A 7 30.44 41.29 1.61
CA ILE A 7 29.71 40.63 0.53
C ILE A 7 28.61 39.79 1.20
N THR A 8 27.42 40.37 1.36
CA THR A 8 26.22 39.63 1.78
C THR A 8 25.79 38.71 0.65
N MET A 9 26.30 37.48 0.64
CA MET A 9 25.78 36.43 -0.22
C MET A 9 24.38 36.06 0.25
N ILE A 10 23.38 36.50 -0.51
CA ILE A 10 22.00 36.05 -0.38
C ILE A 10 21.98 34.61 -0.86
N VAL A 11 22.07 33.66 0.07
CA VAL A 11 21.83 32.24 -0.22
C VAL A 11 20.33 32.08 -0.43
N SER A 12 19.90 32.14 -1.68
CA SER A 12 18.53 31.81 -2.06
C SER A 12 18.31 30.31 -1.80
N VAL A 13 17.63 30.00 -0.69
CA VAL A 13 17.15 28.65 -0.41
C VAL A 13 15.90 28.44 -1.26
N ALA A 14 16.06 27.85 -2.44
CA ALA A 14 14.95 27.29 -3.19
C ALA A 14 14.47 26.04 -2.45
N VAL A 15 13.47 26.18 -1.57
CA VAL A 15 12.72 25.04 -1.02
C VAL A 15 11.84 24.52 -2.16
N MET A 16 12.36 23.56 -2.91
CA MET A 16 11.54 22.69 -3.75
C MET A 16 10.75 21.80 -2.79
N ALA A 17 9.58 22.26 -2.35
CA ALA A 17 8.56 21.38 -1.77
C ALA A 17 8.00 20.51 -2.91
N GLY A 18 8.82 19.55 -3.33
CA GLY A 18 8.50 18.59 -4.37
C GLY A 18 8.59 17.20 -3.80
N ALA A 19 7.51 16.76 -3.16
CA ALA A 19 7.05 15.37 -3.13
C ALA A 19 5.78 15.35 -2.29
N ASP A 20 4.65 15.01 -2.92
CA ASP A 20 3.53 14.40 -2.21
C ASP A 20 4.13 13.27 -1.36
N ASP A 21 4.06 13.41 -0.04
CA ASP A 21 4.79 12.59 0.91
C ASP A 21 4.17 11.17 0.94
N THR A 22 4.46 10.36 -0.08
CA THR A 22 4.12 8.93 -0.12
C THR A 22 5.02 8.11 0.80
N GLN A 23 5.68 8.76 1.76
CA GLN A 23 6.53 8.10 2.72
C GLN A 23 5.66 7.25 3.64
N ILE A 24 5.60 5.95 3.35
CA ILE A 24 4.88 4.95 4.15
C ILE A 24 5.64 4.69 5.44
N LEU A 25 6.96 4.58 5.34
CA LEU A 25 7.84 4.37 6.47
C LEU A 25 7.74 5.53 7.48
N GLY A 26 7.72 5.20 8.76
CA GLY A 26 7.60 6.17 9.85
C GLY A 26 6.18 6.65 10.13
N ARG A 27 5.18 6.29 9.31
CA ARG A 27 3.77 6.59 9.60
C ARG A 27 3.30 5.81 10.83
N HIS A 28 2.32 6.38 11.53
CA HIS A 28 1.76 5.75 12.72
C HIS A 28 0.91 4.53 12.35
N CYS A 29 0.93 3.51 13.20
CA CYS A 29 0.08 2.34 13.06
C CYS A 29 -0.54 1.90 14.39
N ALA A 30 -1.63 1.14 14.31
CA ALA A 30 -2.48 0.85 15.46
C ALA A 30 -1.81 -0.12 16.45
N GLN A 31 -1.06 -1.10 15.94
CA GLN A 31 -0.54 -2.19 16.75
C GLN A 31 0.98 -2.33 16.68
N ALA A 32 1.66 -1.99 17.77
CA ALA A 32 3.11 -2.17 17.89
C ALA A 32 3.53 -3.64 17.71
N ASN A 33 4.61 -3.87 16.96
CA ASN A 33 5.13 -5.21 16.62
C ASN A 33 4.13 -6.11 15.86
N GLY A 34 3.04 -5.55 15.33
CA GLY A 34 2.06 -6.24 14.52
C GLY A 34 2.28 -6.08 13.02
N GLN A 35 1.43 -6.74 12.26
CA GLN A 35 1.29 -6.53 10.82
C GLN A 35 -0.16 -6.18 10.52
N GLU A 36 -0.35 -5.26 9.59
CA GLU A 36 -1.67 -4.73 9.25
C GLU A 36 -1.75 -4.45 7.74
N CYS A 37 -2.98 -4.36 7.24
CA CYS A 37 -3.28 -3.99 5.87
C CYS A 37 -3.38 -2.47 5.69
N GLY A 38 -2.65 -1.98 4.69
CA GLY A 38 -2.63 -0.58 4.28
C GLY A 38 -3.28 -0.34 2.92
N HIS A 39 -3.81 0.87 2.75
CA HIS A 39 -4.24 1.40 1.47
C HIS A 39 -3.93 2.89 1.41
N LEU A 40 -3.26 3.31 0.34
CA LEU A 40 -2.94 4.70 0.05
C LEU A 40 -3.14 4.93 -1.44
N ALA A 41 -4.01 5.87 -1.82
CA ALA A 41 -4.33 6.14 -3.22
C ALA A 41 -3.10 6.55 -4.05
N SER A 42 -2.12 7.21 -3.43
CA SER A 42 -0.87 7.65 -4.03
C SER A 42 0.24 6.60 -4.04
N HIS A 43 0.01 5.40 -3.50
CA HIS A 43 0.99 4.32 -3.43
C HIS A 43 0.49 3.06 -4.14
N ASN A 44 1.40 2.29 -4.74
CA ASN A 44 1.08 1.02 -5.43
C ASN A 44 -0.12 1.12 -6.40
N ASN A 45 -0.26 2.27 -7.10
CA ASN A 45 -1.40 2.59 -7.96
C ASN A 45 -2.78 2.47 -7.25
N GLY A 46 -2.83 2.77 -5.95
CA GLY A 46 -4.02 2.61 -5.11
C GLY A 46 -4.35 1.16 -4.74
N LYS A 47 -3.48 0.19 -5.03
CA LYS A 47 -3.66 -1.18 -4.53
C LYS A 47 -3.33 -1.26 -3.04
N GLN A 48 -3.77 -2.34 -2.40
CA GLN A 48 -3.44 -2.60 -1.01
C GLN A 48 -1.97 -3.03 -0.85
N PHE A 49 -1.47 -2.92 0.36
CA PHE A 49 -0.15 -3.40 0.79
C PHE A 49 -0.24 -3.91 2.23
N VAL A 50 0.72 -4.75 2.62
CA VAL A 50 0.92 -5.17 4.00
C VAL A 50 2.02 -4.31 4.60
N TYR A 51 1.90 -3.91 5.85
CA TYR A 51 2.97 -3.20 6.56
C TYR A 51 3.26 -3.80 7.93
N TRP A 52 4.51 -3.61 8.37
CA TRP A 52 5.01 -4.06 9.66
C TRP A 52 5.21 -2.87 10.58
N CYS A 53 4.67 -2.99 11.78
CA CYS A 53 4.81 -2.01 12.83
C CYS A 53 5.97 -2.32 13.75
N GLY A 54 6.84 -1.34 13.95
CA GLY A 54 7.84 -1.37 15.00
C GLY A 54 7.25 -1.26 16.40
N SER A 55 8.14 -1.32 17.39
CA SER A 55 7.81 -1.15 18.81
C SER A 55 7.35 0.27 19.18
N LYS A 56 7.59 1.25 18.30
CA LYS A 56 7.20 2.66 18.46
C LYS A 56 5.87 3.01 17.79
N ASN A 57 5.08 2.01 17.39
CA ASN A 57 3.85 2.20 16.60
C ASN A 57 4.13 2.96 15.29
N THR A 58 5.28 2.70 14.66
CA THR A 58 5.65 3.26 13.37
C THR A 58 5.80 2.15 12.34
N ILE A 59 5.47 2.44 11.09
CA ILE A 59 5.73 1.50 10.00
C ILE A 59 7.23 1.45 9.75
N ASP A 60 7.83 0.28 9.96
CA ASP A 60 9.27 0.06 9.76
C ASP A 60 9.55 -0.68 8.45
N ASP A 61 8.55 -1.39 7.90
CA ASP A 61 8.64 -2.09 6.62
C ASP A 61 7.26 -2.25 5.95
N TYR A 62 7.21 -2.49 4.65
CA TYR A 62 5.98 -2.77 3.91
C TYR A 62 6.21 -3.57 2.62
N SER A 63 5.16 -4.26 2.16
CA SER A 63 5.17 -5.06 0.93
C SER A 63 3.87 -4.86 0.15
N ASP A 64 4.01 -4.58 -1.14
CA ASP A 64 2.90 -4.31 -2.04
C ASP A 64 2.12 -5.56 -2.43
N CYS A 65 0.79 -5.48 -2.44
CA CYS A 65 -0.06 -6.53 -3.00
C CYS A 65 -0.36 -6.27 -4.49
N ASN A 66 -0.57 -7.33 -5.27
CA ASN A 66 -0.89 -7.20 -6.70
C ASN A 66 -2.40 -6.94 -7.00
N CYS A 67 -3.21 -6.69 -5.98
CA CYS A 67 -4.67 -6.56 -6.08
C CYS A 67 -5.23 -5.51 -5.11
N TYR A 68 -6.40 -4.97 -5.44
CA TYR A 68 -7.03 -3.86 -4.70
C TYR A 68 -7.69 -4.27 -3.38
N TYR A 69 -8.08 -5.54 -3.22
CA TYR A 69 -8.88 -6.01 -2.08
C TYR A 69 -8.44 -7.40 -1.62
N CYS A 70 -7.13 -7.61 -1.54
CA CYS A 70 -6.56 -8.92 -1.22
C CYS A 70 -5.67 -8.93 0.00
N CYS A 71 -5.43 -7.79 0.64
CA CYS A 71 -4.78 -7.81 1.93
C CYS A 71 -5.75 -8.34 2.98
N VAL A 72 -5.31 -9.34 3.75
CA VAL A 72 -6.09 -10.00 4.80
C VAL A 72 -5.39 -9.82 6.14
N ASP A 73 -6.06 -9.15 7.07
CA ASP A 73 -5.66 -9.07 8.47
C ASP A 73 -6.19 -10.29 9.23
N SER A 74 -5.29 -11.15 9.69
CA SER A 74 -5.65 -12.35 10.46
C SER A 74 -5.73 -12.02 11.94
N THR A 75 -6.81 -11.36 12.35
CA THR A 75 -7.13 -11.23 13.78
C THR A 75 -7.62 -12.59 14.32
N PRO A 76 -7.16 -13.06 15.50
CA PRO A 76 -6.36 -12.37 16.52
C PRO A 76 -4.83 -12.59 16.42
N ALA A 77 -4.35 -13.23 15.37
CA ALA A 77 -2.97 -13.68 15.25
C ALA A 77 -1.95 -12.58 14.87
N GLN A 78 -2.39 -11.32 14.72
CA GLN A 78 -1.56 -10.12 14.50
C GLN A 78 -0.63 -10.21 13.29
N TYR A 79 -1.03 -10.97 12.26
CA TYR A 79 -0.32 -11.04 10.99
C TYR A 79 -1.24 -10.67 9.83
N ALA A 80 -0.67 -10.07 8.81
CA ALA A 80 -1.36 -9.62 7.61
C ALA A 80 -0.64 -10.17 6.39
N TYR A 81 -1.38 -10.49 5.33
CA TYR A 81 -0.78 -11.04 4.10
C TYR A 81 -1.61 -10.71 2.87
N CYS A 82 -0.95 -10.72 1.70
CA CYS A 82 -1.62 -10.57 0.41
C CYS A 82 -2.18 -11.94 -0.06
N ASN A 83 -3.49 -12.07 -0.14
CA ASN A 83 -4.19 -13.23 -0.69
C ASN A 83 -4.58 -12.99 -2.16
N GLU A 84 -3.64 -13.21 -3.07
CA GLU A 84 -3.82 -12.93 -4.50
C GLU A 84 -4.79 -13.90 -5.22
N THR A 85 -5.26 -14.93 -4.51
CA THR A 85 -6.13 -15.99 -5.04
C THR A 85 -7.55 -15.51 -5.38
N THR A 86 -7.96 -14.32 -4.94
CA THR A 86 -9.31 -13.75 -5.20
C THR A 86 -9.55 -13.37 -6.67
N ARG A 87 -8.53 -13.48 -7.55
CA ARG A 87 -8.70 -13.35 -9.02
C ARG A 87 -8.84 -14.67 -9.79
N VAL A 88 -8.88 -15.85 -9.13
CA VAL A 88 -9.07 -17.15 -9.81
C VAL A 88 -10.38 -17.86 -9.42
N GLN A 89 -11.19 -17.31 -8.52
CA GLN A 89 -12.58 -17.74 -8.46
C GLN A 89 -13.38 -16.85 -9.41
N GLN A 90 -13.41 -17.21 -10.69
CA GLN A 90 -14.54 -16.78 -11.53
C GLN A 90 -15.82 -17.09 -10.74
N PRO A 91 -16.85 -16.23 -10.74
CA PRO A 91 -18.15 -16.68 -10.32
C PRO A 91 -18.46 -17.87 -11.23
N LYS A 92 -18.50 -19.09 -10.68
CA LYS A 92 -19.14 -20.22 -11.34
C LYS A 92 -20.60 -19.81 -11.45
N MET A 93 -20.93 -19.08 -12.50
CA MET A 93 -22.32 -18.82 -12.86
C MET A 93 -22.83 -20.16 -13.37
N LEU A 94 -23.46 -20.90 -12.45
CA LEU A 94 -24.05 -22.18 -12.74
C LEU A 94 -25.28 -21.91 -13.62
N LEU A 95 -25.11 -21.98 -14.93
CA LEU A 95 -26.23 -21.90 -15.84
C LEU A 95 -27.01 -23.22 -15.77
N VAL A 96 -28.12 -23.23 -15.03
CA VAL A 96 -29.03 -24.39 -14.99
C VAL A 96 -29.96 -24.29 -16.20
N VAL A 97 -29.64 -25.04 -17.26
CA VAL A 97 -30.54 -25.22 -18.41
C VAL A 97 -31.09 -26.63 -18.35
N GLY A 98 -32.39 -26.77 -18.08
CA GLY A 98 -33.08 -28.06 -18.09
C GLY A 98 -32.56 -29.10 -17.08
N GLY A 99 -32.10 -28.68 -15.90
CA GLY A 99 -31.70 -29.58 -14.82
C GLY A 99 -30.32 -30.24 -14.95
N ARG A 100 -29.48 -29.82 -15.89
CA ARG A 100 -28.07 -30.26 -15.99
C ARG A 100 -27.11 -29.12 -15.68
N MET A 101 -26.10 -29.40 -14.85
CA MET A 101 -25.04 -28.46 -14.48
C MET A 101 -23.93 -28.48 -15.55
N TYR A 102 -23.70 -27.36 -16.23
CA TYR A 102 -22.57 -27.18 -17.14
C TYR A 102 -21.61 -26.12 -16.58
N GLY A 103 -20.33 -26.48 -16.42
CA GLY A 103 -19.28 -25.53 -16.04
C GLY A 103 -18.81 -24.75 -17.27
N ALA A 104 -19.03 -23.44 -17.31
CA ALA A 104 -18.46 -22.55 -18.32
C ALA A 104 -17.37 -21.67 -17.68
N GLN A 105 -16.17 -21.68 -18.26
CA GLN A 105 -15.09 -20.75 -17.90
C GLN A 105 -15.19 -19.54 -18.85
N LEU A 106 -15.52 -18.37 -18.31
CA LEU A 106 -15.62 -17.14 -19.08
C LEU A 106 -14.22 -16.54 -19.22
N LYS A 107 -13.58 -16.65 -20.39
CA LYS A 107 -12.28 -16.02 -20.66
C LYS A 107 -12.53 -14.57 -21.11
N LEU A 108 -12.46 -13.63 -20.17
CA LEU A 108 -12.44 -12.20 -20.48
C LEU A 108 -11.12 -11.89 -21.20
N ARG A 109 -11.22 -11.40 -22.45
CA ARG A 109 -10.10 -10.85 -23.21
C ARG A 109 -9.85 -9.41 -22.81
#